data_AF-A0A8H4LFE2-F1
#
_entry.id   AF-A0A8H4LFE2-F1
#
_cell.length_a   1.000
_cell.length_b   1.000
_cell.length_c   1.000
_cell.angle_alpha   90.00
_cell.angle_beta   90.00
_cell.angle_gamma   90.00
#
_symmetry.space_group_name_H-M   'P 1'
#
loop_
_entity.id
_entity.type
_entity.pdbx_description
1 polymer ?
#
loop_
_entity_poly.entity_id
_entity_poly.type
_entity_poly.pdbx_seq_one_letter_code
_entity_poly.pdbx_strand_id
1 'polypeptide(L)'
;MGALFLLLKSGKREPKGFAMPSAKLCAFVNKLLADKEYAVHKTIVVLESVATLALQATFLGLYDHWFAHVNGLKLLVQQAGGMEILPVPVQLLIKKADLKGASETVTMPLFEFGPLQQPSSNILPLAQQIVTATAVRRVVPEGEGCNDICDTMIALAIFVATIKFAKAPRGEIVFDPLALMERYHLIEYRLLAVPGPIQSHSGALQRASDPRDDIHDCPKTQLIDMELEARSCLQILLRLAALFYLKPLCSSHFDWRFR
;
A
#
# COMPACT_ATOMS: atom_id res chain seq x y z
N MET A 1 -7.67 -4.64 18.49
CA MET A 1 -7.78 -3.75 17.31
C MET A 1 -8.19 -2.32 17.65
N GLY A 2 -9.16 -2.06 18.55
CA GLY A 2 -9.58 -0.69 18.90
C GLY A 2 -8.46 0.23 19.43
N ALA A 3 -7.57 -0.26 20.29
CA ALA A 3 -6.43 0.51 20.79
C ALA A 3 -5.41 0.87 19.68
N LEU A 4 -5.19 -0.04 18.73
CA LEU A 4 -4.30 0.17 17.57
C LEU A 4 -4.87 1.25 16.64
N PHE A 5 -6.19 1.24 16.43
CA PHE A 5 -6.90 2.27 15.69
C PHE A 5 -6.78 3.66 16.34
N LEU A 6 -6.87 3.75 17.67
CA LEU A 6 -6.70 5.02 18.39
C LEU A 6 -5.27 5.55 18.32
N LEU A 7 -4.26 4.67 18.39
CA LEU A 7 -2.86 5.06 18.18
C LEU A 7 -2.65 5.61 16.77
N LEU A 8 -3.17 4.92 15.75
CA LEU A 8 -3.13 5.36 14.35
C LEU A 8 -3.76 6.74 14.16
N LYS A 9 -4.91 6.98 14.80
CA LYS A 9 -5.57 8.29 14.76
C LYS A 9 -4.73 9.39 15.41
N SER A 10 -4.00 9.06 16.47
CA SER A 10 -3.17 10.02 17.22
C SER A 10 -1.78 10.27 16.63
N GLY A 11 -1.35 9.47 15.64
CA GLY A 11 0.00 9.49 15.08
C GLY A 11 1.10 9.02 16.06
N LYS A 12 0.74 8.58 17.27
CA LYS A 12 1.68 8.11 18.29
C LYS A 12 2.02 6.63 18.07
N ARG A 13 3.30 6.29 18.24
CA ARG A 13 3.79 4.92 18.28
C ARG A 13 4.05 4.56 19.74
N GLU A 14 3.34 3.57 20.28
CA GLU A 14 3.50 3.14 21.68
C GLU A 14 3.78 1.63 21.76
N PRO A 15 5.04 1.19 21.56
CA PRO A 15 5.37 -0.23 21.53
C PRO A 15 5.10 -0.95 22.86
N LYS A 16 5.27 -0.26 23.99
CA LYS A 16 5.17 -0.85 25.33
C LYS A 16 3.77 -1.36 25.67
N GLY A 17 2.72 -0.62 25.29
CA GLY A 17 1.33 -1.03 25.52
C GLY A 17 0.91 -2.28 24.75
N PHE A 18 1.68 -2.66 23.73
CA PHE A 18 1.39 -3.78 22.83
C PHE A 18 2.34 -4.97 22.98
N ALA A 19 3.41 -4.83 23.76
CA ALA A 19 4.41 -5.88 23.96
C ALA A 19 3.79 -7.19 24.50
N MET A 20 2.93 -7.09 25.52
CA MET A 20 2.30 -8.28 26.12
C MET A 20 1.30 -8.98 25.17
N PRO A 21 0.37 -8.28 24.50
CA PRO A 21 -0.46 -8.88 23.45
C PRO A 21 0.35 -9.53 22.32
N SER A 22 1.41 -8.87 21.82
CA SER A 22 2.30 -9.45 20.80
C SER A 22 2.96 -10.73 21.28
N ALA A 23 3.54 -10.73 22.48
CA ALA A 23 4.20 -11.90 23.04
C ALA A 23 3.23 -13.08 23.17
N LYS A 24 2.00 -12.83 23.63
CA LYS A 24 0.94 -13.86 23.70
C LYS A 24 0.58 -14.41 22.32
N LEU A 25 0.43 -13.55 21.31
CA LEU A 25 0.10 -13.98 19.96
C LEU A 25 1.26 -14.77 19.32
N CYS A 26 2.51 -14.36 19.51
CA CYS A 26 3.69 -15.12 19.09
C CYS A 26 3.75 -16.50 19.76
N ALA A 27 3.52 -16.56 21.08
CA ALA A 27 3.51 -17.82 21.82
C ALA A 27 2.39 -18.76 21.33
N PHE A 28 1.22 -18.20 21.03
CA PHE A 28 0.10 -18.95 20.46
C PHE A 28 0.42 -19.51 19.07
N VAL A 29 0.97 -18.69 18.18
CA VAL A 29 1.43 -19.13 16.85
C VAL A 29 2.46 -20.24 16.96
N ASN A 30 3.45 -20.09 17.84
CA ASN A 30 4.48 -21.12 18.05
C ASN A 30 3.87 -22.44 18.55
N LYS A 31 2.88 -22.38 19.44
CA LYS A 31 2.16 -23.57 19.90
C LYS A 31 1.42 -24.27 18.76
N LEU A 32 0.75 -23.52 17.88
CA LEU A 32 0.08 -24.10 16.72
C LEU A 32 1.08 -24.68 15.72
N LEU A 33 2.18 -24.02 15.45
CA LEU A 33 3.22 -24.50 14.54
C LEU A 33 3.93 -25.78 15.05
N ALA A 34 4.08 -25.91 16.37
CA ALA A 34 4.70 -27.09 16.98
C ALA A 34 3.81 -28.33 16.96
N ASP A 35 2.50 -28.13 16.87
CA ASP A 35 1.53 -29.22 16.76
C ASP A 35 1.57 -29.78 15.32
N LYS A 36 1.89 -31.07 15.21
CA LYS A 36 2.11 -31.78 13.93
C LYS A 36 0.83 -32.09 13.18
N GLU A 37 -0.33 -31.95 13.81
CA GLU A 37 -1.60 -32.24 13.16
C GLU A 37 -1.92 -31.12 12.14
N TYR A 38 -2.02 -31.52 10.86
CA TYR A 38 -2.36 -30.59 9.79
C TYR A 38 -3.87 -30.38 9.74
N ALA A 39 -4.30 -29.13 9.85
CA ALA A 39 -5.68 -28.76 9.63
C ALA A 39 -5.77 -27.40 8.93
N VAL A 40 -6.63 -27.31 7.90
CA VAL A 40 -6.77 -26.09 7.07
C VAL A 40 -7.14 -24.87 7.92
N HIS A 41 -8.08 -25.02 8.85
CA HIS A 41 -8.50 -23.93 9.74
C HIS A 41 -7.34 -23.43 10.63
N LYS A 42 -6.47 -24.33 11.07
CA LYS A 42 -5.29 -24.00 11.88
C LYS A 42 -4.27 -23.21 11.06
N THR A 43 -4.01 -23.62 9.82
CA THR A 43 -3.14 -22.87 8.90
C THR A 43 -3.66 -21.46 8.66
N ILE A 44 -4.97 -21.30 8.45
CA ILE A 44 -5.62 -19.98 8.30
C ILE A 44 -5.38 -19.11 9.55
N VAL A 45 -5.64 -19.64 10.74
CA VAL A 45 -5.45 -18.91 12.00
C VAL A 45 -3.99 -18.49 12.20
N VAL A 46 -3.03 -19.35 11.83
CA VAL A 46 -1.61 -19.03 11.89
C VAL A 46 -1.27 -17.88 10.92
N LEU A 47 -1.71 -17.96 9.67
CA LEU A 47 -1.49 -16.92 8.66
C LEU A 47 -2.07 -15.56 9.10
N GLU A 48 -3.32 -15.54 9.56
CA GLU A 48 -3.97 -14.31 10.05
C GLU A 48 -3.25 -13.72 11.26
N SER A 49 -2.76 -14.58 12.17
CA SER A 49 -2.02 -14.17 13.36
C SER A 49 -0.68 -13.52 12.99
N VAL A 50 0.09 -14.13 12.09
CA VAL A 50 1.38 -13.58 11.66
C VAL A 50 1.19 -12.31 10.82
N ALA A 51 0.16 -12.23 9.98
CA ALA A 51 -0.20 -11.02 9.26
C ALA A 51 -0.59 -9.88 10.20
N THR A 52 -1.30 -10.20 11.29
CA THR A 52 -1.64 -9.23 12.34
C THR A 52 -0.40 -8.74 13.08
N LEU A 53 0.54 -9.64 13.40
CA LEU A 53 1.84 -9.26 14.00
C LEU A 53 2.64 -8.34 13.08
N ALA A 54 2.71 -8.65 11.78
CA ALA A 54 3.35 -7.80 10.78
C ALA A 54 2.71 -6.41 10.71
N LEU A 55 1.37 -6.33 10.64
CA LEU A 55 0.66 -5.04 10.67
C LEU A 55 0.94 -4.24 11.93
N GLN A 56 0.91 -4.90 13.07
CA GLN A 56 1.15 -4.24 14.34
C GLN A 56 2.58 -3.72 14.43
N ALA A 57 3.57 -4.51 13.99
CA ALA A 57 4.96 -4.10 13.93
C ALA A 57 5.14 -2.84 13.07
N THR A 58 4.50 -2.78 11.90
CA THR A 58 4.48 -1.59 11.04
C THR A 58 3.95 -0.37 11.77
N PHE A 59 2.78 -0.47 12.42
CA PHE A 59 2.17 0.67 13.11
C PHE A 59 2.95 1.13 14.34
N LEU A 60 3.74 0.25 14.94
CA LEU A 60 4.63 0.57 16.05
C LEU A 60 6.01 1.08 15.58
N GLY A 61 6.29 1.05 14.27
CA GLY A 61 7.59 1.42 13.70
C GLY A 61 8.69 0.38 13.92
N LEU A 62 8.33 -0.87 14.21
CA LEU A 62 9.25 -1.98 14.43
C LEU A 62 9.52 -2.71 13.10
N TYR A 63 10.17 -2.03 12.15
CA TYR A 63 10.28 -2.51 10.77
C TYR A 63 11.09 -3.80 10.62
N ASP A 64 12.09 -4.05 11.48
CA ASP A 64 12.81 -5.34 11.50
C ASP A 64 11.87 -6.50 11.85
N HIS A 65 10.93 -6.27 12.78
CA HIS A 65 9.94 -7.27 13.18
C HIS A 65 8.92 -7.49 12.06
N TRP A 66 8.46 -6.41 11.42
CA TRP A 66 7.60 -6.50 10.23
C TRP A 66 8.27 -7.36 9.15
N PHE A 67 9.53 -7.06 8.81
CA PHE A 67 10.27 -7.80 7.79
C PHE A 67 10.40 -9.28 8.14
N ALA A 68 10.71 -9.62 9.39
CA ALA A 68 10.76 -11.00 9.86
C ALA A 68 9.40 -11.70 9.73
N HIS A 69 8.30 -11.05 10.15
CA HIS A 69 6.95 -11.62 10.05
C HIS A 69 6.49 -11.81 8.60
N VAL A 70 6.76 -10.87 7.69
CA VAL A 70 6.36 -10.98 6.29
C VAL A 70 7.15 -12.06 5.55
N ASN A 71 8.45 -12.22 5.84
CA ASN A 71 9.20 -13.37 5.33
C ASN A 71 8.66 -14.70 5.86
N GLY A 72 8.28 -14.75 7.14
CA GLY A 72 7.58 -15.91 7.70
C GLY A 72 6.26 -16.20 6.99
N LEU A 73 5.45 -15.18 6.68
CA LEU A 73 4.23 -15.33 5.90
C LEU A 73 4.50 -15.90 4.51
N LYS A 74 5.54 -15.42 3.83
CA LYS A 74 5.88 -15.93 2.50
C LYS A 74 6.11 -17.44 2.52
N LEU A 75 6.84 -17.94 3.51
CA LEU A 75 7.07 -19.37 3.69
C LEU A 75 5.77 -20.12 4.03
N LEU A 76 4.95 -19.58 4.92
CA LEU A 76 3.68 -20.20 5.32
C LEU A 76 2.67 -20.27 4.16
N VAL A 77 2.60 -19.22 3.32
CA VAL A 77 1.76 -19.18 2.11
C VAL A 77 2.24 -20.22 1.09
N GLN A 78 3.56 -20.34 0.89
CA GLN A 78 4.13 -21.37 0.03
C GLN A 78 3.80 -22.79 0.55
N GLN A 79 3.91 -23.01 1.86
CA GLN A 79 3.56 -24.29 2.49
C GLN A 79 2.07 -24.61 2.40
N ALA A 80 1.21 -23.59 2.44
CA ALA A 80 -0.23 -23.80 2.25
C ALA A 80 -0.56 -24.27 0.83
N GLY A 81 0.27 -23.95 -0.16
CA GLY A 81 0.08 -24.28 -1.57
C GLY A 81 -0.11 -23.07 -2.48
N GLY A 82 0.16 -21.85 -2.01
CA GLY A 82 0.02 -20.61 -2.79
C GLY A 82 -0.89 -19.58 -2.12
N MET A 83 -0.93 -18.37 -2.68
CA MET A 83 -1.79 -17.28 -2.16
C MET A 83 -3.24 -17.48 -2.63
N GLU A 84 -3.41 -17.91 -3.88
CA GLU A 84 -4.65 -18.08 -4.62
C GLU A 84 -5.60 -19.11 -4.01
N ILE A 85 -5.06 -20.09 -3.27
CA ILE A 85 -5.85 -21.11 -2.57
C ILE A 85 -6.44 -20.61 -1.25
N LEU A 86 -5.95 -19.48 -0.73
CA LEU A 86 -6.40 -18.95 0.56
C LEU A 86 -7.73 -18.22 0.40
N PRO A 87 -8.58 -18.15 1.44
CA PRO A 87 -9.77 -17.33 1.41
C PRO A 87 -9.44 -15.85 1.13
N VAL A 88 -10.24 -15.17 0.31
CA VAL A 88 -10.04 -13.75 -0.08
C VAL A 88 -9.75 -12.82 1.11
N PRO A 89 -10.45 -12.91 2.26
CA PRO A 89 -10.14 -12.06 3.42
C PRO A 89 -8.72 -12.26 3.95
N VAL A 90 -8.21 -13.50 3.93
CA VAL A 90 -6.84 -13.84 4.36
C VAL A 90 -5.83 -13.30 3.35
N GLN A 91 -6.09 -13.44 2.04
CA GLN A 91 -5.24 -12.87 1.01
C GLN A 91 -5.11 -11.35 1.17
N LEU A 92 -6.24 -10.65 1.35
CA LEU A 92 -6.27 -9.21 1.57
C LEU A 92 -5.50 -8.81 2.84
N LEU A 93 -5.65 -9.57 3.92
CA LEU A 93 -4.94 -9.29 5.18
C LEU A 93 -3.42 -9.45 5.03
N ILE A 94 -2.95 -10.52 4.40
CA ILE A 94 -1.51 -10.76 4.18
C ILE A 94 -0.92 -9.67 3.29
N LYS A 95 -1.56 -9.41 2.14
CA LYS A 95 -1.10 -8.37 1.21
C LYS A 95 -1.10 -6.99 1.85
N LYS A 96 -2.14 -6.67 2.65
CA LYS A 96 -2.19 -5.44 3.43
C LYS A 96 -1.05 -5.33 4.44
N ALA A 97 -0.72 -6.42 5.13
CA ALA A 97 0.35 -6.45 6.14
C ALA A 97 1.73 -6.15 5.54
N ASP A 98 2.03 -6.79 4.42
CA ASP A 98 3.22 -6.53 3.62
C ASP A 98 3.23 -5.10 3.09
N LEU A 99 2.18 -4.73 2.34
CA LEU A 99 2.07 -3.43 1.69
C LEU A 99 2.21 -2.25 2.66
N LYS A 100 1.66 -2.36 3.87
CA LYS A 100 1.75 -1.28 4.86
C LYS A 100 3.18 -1.06 5.34
N GLY A 101 3.95 -2.11 5.60
CA GLY A 101 5.35 -1.92 6.00
C GLY A 101 6.22 -1.51 4.81
N ALA A 102 5.93 -2.02 3.62
CA ALA A 102 6.60 -1.59 2.39
C ALA A 102 6.38 -0.09 2.12
N SER A 103 5.15 0.40 2.29
CA SER A 103 4.77 1.82 2.17
C SER A 103 5.52 2.72 3.16
N GLU A 104 5.65 2.28 4.41
CA GLU A 104 6.36 3.04 5.45
C GLU A 104 7.88 3.04 5.28
N THR A 105 8.44 2.00 4.66
CA THR A 105 9.88 1.86 4.41
C THR A 105 10.28 2.24 2.98
N VAL A 106 9.30 2.60 2.13
CA VAL A 106 9.46 2.89 0.70
C VAL A 106 10.15 1.72 -0.04
N THR A 107 9.83 0.49 0.36
CA THR A 107 10.35 -0.73 -0.24
C THR A 107 9.33 -1.41 -1.16
N MET A 108 9.78 -2.39 -1.93
CA MET A 108 8.92 -3.22 -2.78
C MET A 108 8.17 -4.22 -1.91
N PRO A 109 6.84 -4.33 -2.03
CA PRO A 109 6.06 -5.38 -1.39
C PRO A 109 6.53 -6.78 -1.83
N LEU A 110 6.56 -7.74 -0.90
CA LEU A 110 6.91 -9.13 -1.19
C LEU A 110 5.81 -9.89 -1.95
N PHE A 111 4.55 -9.50 -1.77
CA PHE A 111 3.39 -10.10 -2.41
C PHE A 111 2.83 -9.18 -3.50
N GLU A 112 2.65 -9.74 -4.70
CA GLU A 112 2.03 -9.01 -5.80
C GLU A 112 0.55 -8.72 -5.51
N PHE A 113 0.13 -7.49 -5.83
CA PHE A 113 -1.23 -7.03 -5.65
C PHE A 113 -1.97 -6.95 -6.98
N GLY A 114 -2.61 -8.05 -7.37
CA GLY A 114 -3.61 -8.09 -8.45
C GLY A 114 -5.04 -7.92 -7.94
N PRO A 115 -6.01 -7.65 -8.84
CA PRO A 115 -7.43 -7.62 -8.50
C PRO A 115 -7.90 -9.02 -8.05
N LEU A 116 -8.61 -9.06 -6.92
CA LEU A 116 -9.22 -10.23 -6.29
C LEU A 116 -10.75 -10.22 -6.44
N GLN A 117 -11.37 -9.05 -6.55
CA GLN A 117 -12.82 -8.89 -6.68
C GLN A 117 -13.18 -7.92 -7.82
N GLN A 118 -14.49 -7.79 -8.10
CA GLN A 118 -15.01 -6.84 -9.09
C GLN A 118 -14.75 -5.38 -8.65
N PRO A 119 -14.45 -4.45 -9.56
CA PRO A 119 -14.07 -3.09 -9.20
C PRO A 119 -15.21 -2.29 -8.54
N SER A 120 -14.92 -1.66 -7.40
CA SER A 120 -15.84 -0.72 -6.72
C SER A 120 -16.09 0.59 -7.48
N SER A 121 -15.35 0.83 -8.57
CA SER A 121 -15.49 2.03 -9.42
C SER A 121 -16.82 2.10 -10.17
N ASN A 122 -17.57 1.00 -10.30
CA ASN A 122 -18.87 0.97 -10.98
C ASN A 122 -19.93 1.87 -10.31
N ILE A 123 -19.68 2.29 -9.08
CA ILE A 123 -20.51 3.23 -8.32
C ILE A 123 -20.44 4.65 -8.91
N LEU A 124 -19.28 5.07 -9.43
CA LEU A 124 -19.12 6.40 -9.99
C LEU A 124 -19.65 6.39 -11.44
N PRO A 125 -20.56 7.30 -11.84
CA PRO A 125 -21.06 7.34 -13.22
C PRO A 125 -19.92 7.43 -14.23
N LEU A 126 -20.01 6.66 -15.32
CA LEU A 126 -18.95 6.55 -16.33
C LEU A 126 -18.52 7.92 -16.89
N ALA A 127 -19.47 8.83 -17.10
CA ALA A 127 -19.18 10.20 -17.53
C ALA A 127 -18.24 10.94 -16.54
N GLN A 128 -18.43 10.77 -15.23
CA GLN A 128 -17.57 11.38 -14.21
C GLN A 128 -16.19 10.70 -14.17
N GLN A 129 -16.12 9.39 -14.41
CA GLN A 129 -14.84 8.68 -14.55
C GLN A 129 -14.03 9.23 -15.74
N ILE A 130 -14.67 9.41 -16.90
CA ILE A 130 -14.03 9.93 -18.11
C ILE A 130 -13.54 11.37 -17.90
N VAL A 131 -14.37 12.24 -17.31
CA VAL A 131 -14.00 13.63 -17.01
C VAL A 131 -12.80 13.67 -16.07
N THR A 132 -12.81 12.85 -15.02
CA THR A 132 -11.71 12.76 -14.04
C THR A 132 -10.43 12.27 -14.71
N ALA A 133 -10.50 11.21 -15.50
CA ALA A 133 -9.34 10.67 -16.22
C ALA A 133 -8.75 11.69 -17.19
N THR A 134 -9.60 12.39 -17.95
CA THR A 134 -9.19 13.43 -18.90
C THR A 134 -8.52 14.60 -18.20
N ALA A 135 -9.04 15.02 -17.03
CA ALA A 135 -8.44 16.08 -16.25
C ALA A 135 -7.03 15.71 -15.76
N VAL A 136 -6.81 14.47 -15.30
CA VAL A 136 -5.49 13.99 -14.88
C VAL A 136 -4.50 13.96 -16.04
N ARG A 137 -4.90 13.41 -17.20
CA ARG A 137 -4.04 13.35 -18.40
C ARG A 137 -3.57 14.71 -18.89
N ARG A 138 -4.36 15.77 -18.69
CA ARG A 138 -3.96 17.14 -19.06
C ARG A 138 -2.87 17.72 -18.16
N VAL A 139 -2.72 17.21 -16.94
CA VAL A 139 -1.82 17.76 -15.91
C VAL A 139 -0.59 16.88 -15.72
N VAL A 140 -0.71 15.57 -15.94
CA VAL A 140 0.41 14.63 -15.88
C VAL A 140 1.04 14.54 -17.28
N PRO A 141 2.29 15.00 -17.47
CA PRO A 141 2.92 14.99 -18.79
C PRO A 141 3.04 13.57 -19.33
N GLU A 142 2.51 13.36 -20.54
CA GLU A 142 2.68 12.11 -21.29
C GLU A 142 4.13 12.04 -21.81
N GLY A 143 4.83 10.97 -21.46
CA GLY A 143 6.22 10.71 -21.85
C GLY A 143 6.53 9.22 -21.70
N GLU A 144 7.61 8.74 -22.32
CA GLU A 144 8.04 7.35 -22.17
C GLU A 144 8.22 6.99 -20.68
N GLY A 145 7.57 5.91 -20.24
CA GLY A 145 7.56 5.47 -18.84
C GLY A 145 6.57 6.21 -17.91
N CYS A 146 5.92 7.30 -18.37
CA CYS A 146 4.92 8.02 -17.57
C CYS A 146 3.51 7.41 -17.65
N ASN A 147 3.24 6.51 -18.59
CA ASN A 147 1.90 5.95 -18.82
C ASN A 147 1.35 5.24 -17.57
N ASP A 148 2.17 4.40 -16.93
CA ASP A 148 1.74 3.68 -15.74
C ASP A 148 1.52 4.59 -14.53
N ILE A 149 2.32 5.66 -14.43
CA ILE A 149 2.17 6.68 -13.39
C ILE A 149 0.88 7.45 -13.63
N CYS A 150 0.62 7.87 -14.87
CA CYS A 150 -0.62 8.53 -15.26
C CYS A 150 -1.83 7.63 -14.95
N ASP A 151 -1.79 6.34 -15.30
CA ASP A 151 -2.85 5.39 -14.99
C ASP A 151 -3.07 5.19 -13.49
N THR A 152 -1.99 5.22 -12.70
CA THR A 152 -2.07 5.16 -11.24
C THR A 152 -2.69 6.42 -10.66
N MET A 153 -2.34 7.60 -11.19
CA MET A 153 -2.92 8.88 -10.79
C MET A 153 -4.39 8.99 -11.19
N ILE A 154 -4.77 8.48 -12.37
CA ILE A 154 -6.17 8.36 -12.80
C ILE A 154 -6.93 7.44 -11.84
N ALA A 155 -6.36 6.28 -11.51
CA ALA A 155 -6.97 5.33 -10.59
C ALA A 155 -7.22 5.94 -9.20
N LEU A 156 -6.25 6.71 -8.68
CA LEU A 156 -6.36 7.46 -7.43
C LEU A 156 -7.43 8.56 -7.52
N ALA A 157 -7.43 9.37 -8.57
CA ALA A 157 -8.38 10.45 -8.75
C ALA A 157 -9.82 9.93 -8.85
N ILE A 158 -10.03 8.85 -9.60
CA ILE A 158 -11.34 8.17 -9.68
C ILE A 158 -11.72 7.62 -8.30
N PHE A 159 -10.82 6.97 -7.59
CA PHE A 159 -11.11 6.45 -6.23
C PHE A 159 -11.54 7.57 -5.26
N VAL A 160 -10.84 8.70 -5.28
CA VAL A 160 -11.21 9.89 -4.49
C VAL A 160 -12.58 10.44 -4.92
N ALA A 161 -12.84 10.51 -6.23
CA ALA A 161 -14.13 10.93 -6.76
C ALA A 161 -15.26 9.98 -6.34
N THR A 162 -15.03 8.67 -6.36
CA THR A 162 -15.97 7.65 -5.89
C THR A 162 -16.30 7.84 -4.41
N ILE A 163 -15.29 8.05 -3.54
CA ILE A 163 -15.52 8.32 -2.12
C ILE A 163 -16.32 9.61 -1.93
N LYS A 164 -15.99 10.69 -2.65
CA LYS A 164 -16.72 11.96 -2.58
C LYS A 164 -18.16 11.82 -3.06
N PHE A 165 -18.37 11.07 -4.13
CA PHE A 165 -19.69 10.80 -4.70
C PHE A 165 -20.58 10.04 -3.72
N ALA A 166 -20.06 8.99 -3.07
CA ALA A 166 -20.81 8.25 -2.07
C ALA A 166 -21.11 9.02 -0.78
N LYS A 167 -20.32 10.06 -0.47
CA LYS A 167 -20.60 10.99 0.64
C LYS A 167 -21.63 12.06 0.29
N ALA A 168 -22.02 12.19 -0.99
CA ALA A 168 -22.97 13.20 -1.42
C ALA A 168 -24.36 12.91 -0.82
N PRO A 169 -25.19 13.93 -0.54
CA PRO A 169 -26.48 13.79 0.13
C PRO A 169 -27.57 13.03 -0.67
N ARG A 170 -27.22 12.34 -1.76
CA ARG A 170 -28.11 11.56 -2.62
C ARG A 170 -28.12 10.09 -2.19
N GLY A 171 -28.60 9.81 -0.98
CA GLY A 171 -28.71 8.46 -0.43
C GLY A 171 -27.37 7.85 -0.01
N GLU A 172 -27.39 7.04 1.04
CA GLU A 172 -26.20 6.30 1.50
C GLU A 172 -25.87 5.21 0.49
N ILE A 173 -24.85 5.44 -0.35
CA ILE A 173 -24.29 4.38 -1.16
C ILE A 173 -23.49 3.46 -0.22
N VAL A 174 -23.94 2.22 -0.08
CA VAL A 174 -23.24 1.20 0.70
C VAL A 174 -22.11 0.61 -0.14
N PHE A 175 -20.87 0.77 0.33
CA PHE A 175 -19.73 0.10 -0.26
C PHE A 175 -19.61 -1.33 0.26
N ASP A 176 -19.20 -2.25 -0.61
CA ASP A 176 -18.54 -3.46 -0.13
C ASP A 176 -17.20 -3.05 0.50
N PRO A 177 -17.02 -3.25 1.82
CA PRO A 177 -15.80 -2.87 2.51
C PRO A 177 -14.57 -3.59 1.96
N LEU A 178 -14.69 -4.84 1.51
CA LEU A 178 -13.56 -5.60 0.97
C LEU A 178 -13.15 -5.05 -0.39
N ALA A 179 -14.10 -4.81 -1.30
CA ALA A 179 -13.81 -4.23 -2.61
C ALA A 179 -13.22 -2.82 -2.52
N LEU A 180 -13.68 -2.01 -1.54
CA LEU A 180 -13.11 -0.67 -1.30
C LEU A 180 -11.67 -0.75 -0.77
N MET A 181 -11.42 -1.64 0.20
CA MET A 181 -10.09 -1.87 0.79
C MET A 181 -9.11 -2.44 -0.24
N GLU A 182 -9.56 -3.39 -1.07
CA GLU A 182 -8.78 -3.94 -2.16
C GLU A 182 -8.37 -2.84 -3.14
N ARG A 183 -9.31 -1.97 -3.56
CA ARG A 183 -9.00 -0.89 -4.49
C ARG A 183 -7.99 0.11 -3.91
N TYR A 184 -8.15 0.46 -2.63
CA TYR A 184 -7.21 1.29 -1.91
C TYR A 184 -5.80 0.67 -1.91
N HIS A 185 -5.68 -0.61 -1.55
CA HIS A 185 -4.40 -1.30 -1.51
C HIS A 185 -3.78 -1.51 -2.88
N LEU A 186 -4.59 -1.73 -3.92
CA LEU A 186 -4.09 -1.81 -5.29
C LEU A 186 -3.46 -0.48 -5.75
N ILE A 187 -4.07 0.66 -5.40
CA ILE A 187 -3.51 1.98 -5.71
C ILE A 187 -2.20 2.20 -4.93
N GLU A 188 -2.19 1.88 -3.64
CA GLU A 188 -0.98 1.97 -2.80
C GLU A 188 0.15 1.08 -3.33
N TYR A 189 -0.17 -0.15 -3.77
CA TYR A 189 0.79 -1.05 -4.42
C TYR A 189 1.34 -0.45 -5.72
N ARG A 190 0.48 0.03 -6.62
CA ARG A 190 0.90 0.64 -7.89
C ARG A 190 1.82 1.84 -7.64
N LEU A 191 1.48 2.68 -6.66
CA LEU A 191 2.31 3.80 -6.25
C LEU A 191 3.68 3.36 -5.75
N LEU A 192 3.87 2.16 -5.20
CA LEU A 192 5.17 1.65 -4.75
C LEU A 192 5.93 0.88 -5.82
N ALA A 193 5.24 0.16 -6.69
CA ALA A 193 5.83 -0.86 -7.57
C ALA A 193 5.98 -0.47 -9.05
N VAL A 194 5.22 0.51 -9.54
CA VAL A 194 5.06 0.74 -10.99
C VAL A 194 5.50 2.16 -11.40
N PRO A 195 6.20 2.35 -12.54
CA PRO A 195 6.71 1.36 -13.51
C PRO A 195 7.91 0.55 -12.98
N GLY A 196 8.50 1.02 -11.88
CA GLY A 196 9.47 0.29 -11.10
C GLY A 196 9.35 0.64 -9.61
N PRO A 197 10.01 -0.13 -8.74
CA PRO A 197 10.00 0.11 -7.31
C PRO A 197 10.51 1.51 -6.97
N ILE A 198 9.87 2.28 -6.08
CA ILE A 198 10.38 3.62 -5.72
C ILE A 198 11.86 3.56 -5.27
N GLN A 199 12.21 2.53 -4.49
CA GLN A 199 13.56 2.31 -3.98
C GLN A 199 14.64 2.15 -5.07
N SER A 200 14.32 1.67 -6.28
CA SER A 200 15.33 1.57 -7.36
C SER A 200 15.77 2.92 -7.89
N HIS A 201 15.09 4.02 -7.53
CA HIS A 201 15.42 5.38 -7.95
C HIS A 201 16.08 6.22 -6.85
N SER A 202 16.40 5.62 -5.70
CA SER A 202 17.02 6.31 -4.55
C SER A 202 18.37 6.96 -4.86
N GLY A 203 19.19 6.34 -5.71
CA GLY A 203 20.48 6.90 -6.16
C GLY A 203 20.37 8.15 -7.03
N ALA A 204 19.23 8.40 -7.68
CA ALA A 204 18.97 9.65 -8.41
C ALA A 204 18.63 10.80 -7.45
N LEU A 205 17.87 10.51 -6.39
CA LEU A 205 17.56 11.50 -5.34
C LEU A 205 18.80 11.96 -4.57
N GLN A 206 19.73 11.03 -4.28
CA GLN A 206 20.96 11.37 -3.56
C GLN A 206 21.89 12.26 -4.39
N ARG A 207 22.03 12.00 -5.71
CA ARG A 207 22.85 12.81 -6.61
C ARG A 207 22.30 14.23 -6.80
N ALA A 208 20.99 14.37 -7.01
CA ALA A 208 20.35 15.69 -7.10
C ALA A 208 20.48 16.55 -5.82
N SER A 209 20.82 15.93 -4.68
CA SER A 209 20.96 16.61 -3.38
C SER A 209 22.40 17.04 -3.08
N ASP A 210 23.40 16.59 -3.85
CA ASP A 210 24.82 16.89 -3.60
C ASP A 210 25.28 18.02 -4.54
N PRO A 211 25.50 19.26 -4.05
CA PRO A 211 25.73 20.44 -4.89
C PRO A 211 27.16 20.55 -5.44
N ARG A 212 27.91 19.44 -5.51
CA ARG A 212 29.32 19.41 -5.90
C ARG A 212 29.50 18.72 -7.25
N ASP A 213 29.00 19.32 -8.31
CA ASP A 213 29.54 19.05 -9.65
C ASP A 213 29.88 20.36 -10.33
N ASP A 214 31.16 20.44 -10.69
CA ASP A 214 31.87 21.61 -11.18
C ASP A 214 31.29 22.15 -12.50
N ILE A 215 31.23 23.47 -12.57
CA ILE A 215 30.87 24.23 -13.77
C ILE A 215 32.00 24.07 -14.80
N HIS A 216 31.88 23.10 -15.70
CA HIS A 216 32.65 23.05 -16.94
C HIS A 216 31.75 22.72 -18.13
N ASP A 217 32.08 23.31 -19.29
CA ASP A 217 31.31 23.33 -20.55
C ASP A 217 30.44 22.09 -20.79
N CYS A 218 29.11 22.32 -20.87
CA CYS A 218 28.11 21.25 -20.86
C CYS A 218 27.94 20.62 -22.25
N PRO A 219 28.30 19.33 -22.45
CA PRO A 219 27.94 18.61 -23.66
C PRO A 219 26.42 18.33 -23.67
N LYS A 220 25.81 18.32 -24.87
CA LYS A 220 24.38 18.01 -25.08
C LYS A 220 23.93 16.70 -24.40
N THR A 221 24.85 15.76 -24.18
CA THR A 221 24.60 14.49 -23.49
C THR A 221 24.31 14.66 -22.00
N GLN A 222 24.93 15.63 -21.31
CA GLN A 222 24.63 15.93 -19.89
C GLN A 222 23.27 16.61 -19.71
N LEU A 223 22.84 17.45 -20.67
CA LEU A 223 21.52 18.08 -20.65
C LEU A 223 20.38 17.05 -20.70
N ILE A 224 20.53 16.01 -21.52
CA ILE A 224 19.55 14.91 -21.62
C ILE A 224 19.50 14.11 -20.31
N ASP A 225 20.65 13.89 -19.67
CA ASP A 225 20.74 13.17 -18.40
C ASP A 225 20.10 13.96 -17.24
N MET A 226 20.37 15.26 -17.16
CA MET A 226 19.72 16.15 -16.18
C MET A 226 18.20 16.23 -16.36
N GLU A 227 17.72 16.28 -17.60
CA GLU A 227 16.27 16.28 -17.87
C GLU A 227 15.62 14.95 -17.46
N LEU A 228 16.26 13.82 -17.76
CA LEU A 228 15.79 12.49 -17.37
C LEU A 228 15.80 12.30 -15.85
N GLU A 229 16.83 12.81 -15.16
CA GLU A 229 16.93 12.80 -13.71
C GLU A 229 15.84 13.67 -13.07
N ALA A 230 15.65 14.91 -13.54
CA ALA A 230 14.60 15.80 -13.05
C ALA A 230 13.19 15.21 -13.22
N ARG A 231 12.92 14.55 -14.36
CA ARG A 231 11.67 13.82 -14.60
C ARG A 231 11.49 12.68 -13.60
N SER A 232 12.54 11.91 -13.33
CA SER A 232 12.52 10.81 -12.37
C SER A 232 12.25 11.31 -10.94
N CYS A 233 12.89 12.40 -10.51
CA CYS A 233 12.64 13.01 -9.21
C CYS A 233 11.20 13.49 -9.07
N LEU A 234 10.64 14.16 -10.09
CA LEU A 234 9.24 14.62 -10.08
C LEU A 234 8.27 13.45 -9.96
N GLN A 235 8.50 12.36 -10.69
CA GLN A 235 7.70 11.14 -10.62
C GLN A 235 7.69 10.54 -9.19
N ILE A 236 8.85 10.46 -8.54
CA ILE A 236 8.95 9.95 -7.16
C ILE A 236 8.22 10.86 -6.18
N LEU A 237 8.40 12.18 -6.29
CA LEU A 237 7.74 13.15 -5.43
C LEU A 237 6.21 13.08 -5.56
N LEU A 238 5.69 12.93 -6.77
CA LEU A 238 4.25 12.74 -7.01
C LEU A 238 3.74 11.45 -6.38
N ARG A 239 4.48 10.34 -6.50
CA ARG A 239 4.12 9.05 -5.88
C ARG A 239 4.11 9.14 -4.36
N LEU A 240 5.12 9.77 -3.76
CA LEU A 240 5.18 10.00 -2.32
C LEU A 240 4.04 10.91 -1.85
N ALA A 241 3.79 12.03 -2.53
CA ALA A 241 2.70 12.94 -2.20
C ALA A 241 1.33 12.23 -2.28
N ALA A 242 1.12 11.38 -3.29
CA ALA A 242 -0.07 10.56 -3.43
C ALA A 242 -0.23 9.53 -2.29
N LEU A 243 0.86 8.85 -1.88
CA LEU A 243 0.85 7.96 -0.72
C LEU A 243 0.50 8.71 0.58
N PHE A 244 1.05 9.91 0.76
CA PHE A 244 0.68 10.78 1.88
C PHE A 244 -0.77 11.24 1.81
N TYR A 245 -1.36 11.41 0.63
CA TYR A 245 -2.78 11.74 0.48
C TYR A 245 -3.72 10.56 0.79
N LEU A 246 -3.26 9.32 0.56
CA LEU A 246 -3.99 8.11 0.96
C LEU A 246 -4.05 7.92 2.49
N LYS A 247 -3.06 8.42 3.24
CA LYS A 247 -3.04 8.32 4.72
C LYS A 247 -4.24 9.04 5.38
N PRO A 248 -4.56 10.31 5.06
CA PRO A 248 -5.75 11.02 5.52
C PRO A 248 -7.07 10.31 5.20
N LEU A 249 -7.19 9.67 4.03
CA LEU A 249 -8.42 8.95 3.67
C LEU A 249 -8.70 7.78 4.62
N CYS A 250 -7.67 7.18 5.21
CA CYS A 250 -7.82 6.17 6.25
C CYS A 250 -8.09 6.74 7.65
N SER A 251 -7.67 7.98 7.95
CA SER A 251 -7.83 8.60 9.28
C SER A 251 -9.06 9.49 9.41
N SER A 252 -9.61 9.98 8.29
CA SER A 252 -10.81 10.83 8.27
C SER A 252 -12.09 9.98 8.35
N HIS A 253 -12.70 9.90 9.55
CA HIS A 253 -14.12 9.62 9.79
C HIS A 253 -14.80 8.57 8.87
N PHE A 254 -14.11 7.48 8.51
CA PHE A 254 -14.81 6.27 8.09
C PHE A 254 -15.25 5.58 9.39
N ASP A 255 -16.43 5.97 9.87
CA ASP A 255 -17.11 5.24 10.93
C ASP A 255 -17.51 3.89 10.30
N TRP A 256 -16.64 2.88 10.45
CA TRP A 256 -16.93 1.49 10.09
C TRP A 256 -18.01 0.90 11.01
N ARG A 257 -19.02 1.69 11.41
CA ARG A 257 -20.18 1.16 12.11
C ARG A 257 -21.02 0.40 11.09
N PHE A 258 -20.62 -0.85 10.92
CA PHE A 258 -21.48 -1.93 10.48
C PHE A 258 -22.76 -1.86 11.33
N ARG A 259 -23.89 -1.54 10.69
CA ARG A 259 -25.21 -1.92 11.18
C ARG A 259 -25.62 -3.19 10.48
#